data_AF-A0A7X5Q957-F1
#
_entry.id   AF-A0A7X5Q957-F1
#
_cell.length_a   1.000
_cell.length_b   1.000
_cell.length_c   1.000
_cell.angle_alpha   90.00
_cell.angle_beta   90.00
_cell.angle_gamma   90.00
#
_symmetry.space_group_name_H-M   'P 1'
#
loop_
_entity.id
_entity.type
_entity.pdbx_description
1 polymer ?
#
loop_
_entity_poly.entity_id
_entity_poly.type
_entity_poly.pdbx_seq_one_letter_code
_entity_poly.pdbx_strand_id
1 'polypeptide(L)'
;MYQESRSKSLGLFEEMFLYSWWVIFFLILCFMFFEQGQNARKEVVKELSVQLQQLKLEKEKALDLQKSLLMQINSQSDPAWIELTLRKVLGVVPEGQTKVFFTGSITSKEL
;
A
#
# COMPACT_ATOMS: atom_id res chain seq x y z
N MET A 1 57.79 -4.21 -31.68
CA MET A 1 57.30 -5.50 -31.16
C MET A 1 55.91 -5.47 -30.52
N TYR A 2 55.35 -4.30 -30.13
CA TYR A 2 54.01 -4.23 -29.49
C TYR A 2 52.84 -4.13 -30.50
N GLN A 3 53.08 -3.65 -31.73
CA GLN A 3 52.01 -3.54 -32.74
C GLN A 3 51.63 -4.88 -33.39
N GLU A 4 52.59 -5.78 -33.56
CA GLU A 4 52.35 -7.06 -34.25
C GLU A 4 51.54 -8.06 -33.42
N SER A 5 51.55 -7.91 -32.09
CA SER A 5 50.74 -8.74 -31.19
C SER A 5 49.27 -8.29 -31.14
N ARG A 6 49.00 -6.99 -31.37
CA ARG A 6 47.65 -6.41 -31.34
C ARG A 6 46.87 -6.70 -32.64
N SER A 7 47.54 -6.76 -33.79
CA SER A 7 46.91 -7.14 -35.06
C SER A 7 46.53 -8.62 -35.09
N LYS A 8 47.37 -9.49 -34.52
CA LYS A 8 47.08 -10.93 -34.39
C LYS A 8 45.91 -11.20 -33.45
N SER A 9 45.79 -10.47 -32.34
CA SER A 9 44.63 -10.62 -31.45
C SER A 9 43.33 -10.18 -32.12
N LEU A 10 43.34 -9.08 -32.88
CA LEU A 10 42.12 -8.58 -33.57
C LEU A 10 41.63 -9.54 -34.66
N GLY A 11 42.52 -10.12 -35.46
CA GLY A 11 42.13 -11.11 -36.49
C GLY A 11 41.55 -12.40 -35.89
N LEU A 12 42.08 -12.87 -34.76
CA LEU A 12 41.52 -14.01 -34.03
C LEU A 12 40.12 -13.71 -33.46
N PHE A 13 39.89 -12.47 -33.00
CA PHE A 13 38.55 -12.05 -32.59
C PHE A 13 37.60 -12.01 -33.78
N GLU A 14 37.98 -11.48 -34.94
CA GLU A 14 37.11 -11.41 -36.12
C GLU A 14 36.68 -12.80 -36.62
N GLU A 15 37.59 -13.78 -36.69
CA GLU A 15 37.24 -15.14 -37.10
C GLU A 15 36.35 -15.85 -36.05
N MET A 16 36.62 -15.62 -34.75
CA MET A 16 35.73 -16.12 -33.69
C MET A 16 34.37 -15.43 -33.71
N PHE A 17 34.29 -14.13 -33.99
CA PHE A 17 33.04 -13.37 -34.08
C PHE A 17 32.21 -13.76 -35.31
N LEU A 18 32.83 -14.09 -36.44
CA LEU A 18 32.14 -14.53 -37.67
C LEU A 18 31.62 -15.97 -37.55
N TYR A 19 32.40 -16.88 -36.96
CA TYR A 19 31.96 -18.27 -36.71
C TYR A 19 30.96 -18.36 -35.55
N SER A 20 31.09 -17.49 -34.55
CA SER A 20 30.28 -17.47 -33.32
C SER A 20 29.19 -16.39 -33.34
N TRP A 21 28.92 -15.75 -34.49
CA TRP A 21 27.84 -14.77 -34.64
C TRP A 21 26.49 -15.36 -34.22
N TRP A 22 26.24 -16.62 -34.59
CA TRP A 22 25.06 -17.37 -34.18
C TRP A 22 24.97 -17.60 -32.68
N VAL A 23 26.11 -17.76 -31.99
CA VAL A 23 26.16 -17.95 -30.53
C VAL A 23 25.83 -16.64 -29.82
N ILE A 24 26.36 -15.51 -30.30
CA ILE A 24 26.04 -14.19 -29.77
C ILE A 24 24.55 -13.90 -29.93
N PHE A 25 23.99 -14.19 -31.10
CA PHE A 25 22.56 -14.05 -31.35
C PHE A 25 21.72 -14.96 -30.43
N PHE A 26 22.13 -16.21 -30.25
CA PHE A 26 21.47 -17.15 -29.34
C PHE A 26 21.53 -16.69 -27.89
N LEU A 27 22.67 -16.17 -27.43
CA LEU A 27 22.82 -15.62 -26.08
C LEU A 27 21.95 -14.39 -25.85
N ILE A 28 21.87 -13.49 -26.84
CA ILE A 28 20.98 -12.31 -26.78
C ILE A 28 19.51 -12.75 -26.73
N LEU A 29 19.12 -13.73 -27.55
CA LEU A 29 17.78 -14.30 -27.49
C LEU A 29 17.48 -14.93 -26.12
N CYS A 30 18.40 -15.75 -25.60
CA CYS A 30 18.26 -16.30 -24.24
C CYS A 30 18.09 -15.21 -23.19
N PHE A 31 18.86 -14.12 -23.29
CA PHE A 31 18.75 -12.99 -22.37
C PHE A 31 17.40 -12.27 -22.49
N MET A 32 16.94 -12.02 -23.71
CA MET A 32 15.61 -11.41 -23.95
C MET A 32 14.48 -12.27 -23.40
N PHE A 33 14.49 -13.58 -23.67
CA PHE A 33 13.49 -14.51 -23.14
C PHE A 33 13.52 -14.56 -21.61
N PHE A 34 14.72 -14.51 -21.02
CA PHE A 34 14.89 -14.48 -19.57
C PHE A 34 14.29 -13.20 -18.96
N GLU A 35 14.57 -12.02 -19.54
CA GLU A 35 13.97 -10.77 -19.07
C GLU A 35 12.45 -10.75 -19.21
N GLN A 36 11.94 -11.24 -20.35
CA GLN A 36 10.50 -11.30 -20.62
C GLN A 36 9.77 -12.21 -19.62
N GLY A 37 10.38 -13.36 -19.30
CA GLY A 37 9.87 -14.29 -18.29
C GLY A 37 9.88 -13.72 -16.86
N GLN A 38 10.83 -12.83 -16.54
CA GLN A 38 10.86 -12.17 -15.23
C GLN A 38 9.82 -11.06 -15.08
N ASN A 39 9.56 -10.28 -16.13
CA ASN A 39 8.59 -9.19 -16.06
C ASN A 39 7.15 -9.71 -15.89
N ALA A 40 6.77 -10.80 -16.56
CA ALA A 40 5.45 -11.41 -16.40
C ALA A 40 5.17 -11.88 -14.96
N ARG A 41 6.19 -12.35 -14.23
CA ARG A 41 6.05 -12.79 -12.84
C ARG A 41 5.91 -11.63 -11.87
N LYS A 42 6.55 -10.49 -12.16
CA LYS A 42 6.50 -9.30 -11.29
C LYS A 42 5.11 -8.68 -11.25
N GLU A 43 4.39 -8.66 -12.37
CA GLU A 43 3.03 -8.10 -12.44
C GLU A 43 2.04 -8.92 -11.60
N VAL A 44 2.07 -10.24 -11.74
CA VAL A 44 1.20 -11.15 -10.97
C VAL A 44 1.48 -11.05 -9.47
N VAL A 45 2.76 -11.01 -9.07
CA VAL A 45 3.14 -10.86 -7.65
C VAL A 45 2.69 -9.51 -7.11
N LYS A 46 2.80 -8.44 -7.91
CA LYS A 46 2.36 -7.10 -7.53
C LYS A 46 0.86 -7.05 -7.33
N GLU A 47 0.07 -7.60 -8.26
CA GLU A 47 -1.39 -7.67 -8.13
C GLU A 47 -1.80 -8.45 -6.89
N LEU A 48 -1.20 -9.63 -6.67
CA LEU A 48 -1.52 -10.47 -5.51
C LEU A 48 -1.17 -9.78 -4.19
N SER A 49 -0.06 -9.03 -4.15
CA SER A 49 0.34 -8.27 -2.96
C SER A 49 -0.63 -7.12 -2.63
N VAL A 50 -1.16 -6.45 -3.64
CA VAL A 50 -2.15 -5.37 -3.48
C VAL A 50 -3.46 -5.95 -2.94
N GLN A 51 -3.93 -7.06 -3.50
CA GLN A 51 -5.14 -7.73 -3.02
C GLN A 51 -4.97 -8.20 -1.56
N LEU A 52 -3.81 -8.76 -1.22
CA LEU A 52 -3.52 -9.20 0.15
C LEU A 52 -3.51 -8.01 1.13
N GLN A 53 -2.93 -6.87 0.74
CA GLN A 53 -2.95 -5.65 1.55
C GLN A 53 -4.38 -5.14 1.78
N GLN A 54 -5.22 -5.12 0.74
CA GLN A 54 -6.61 -4.72 0.86
C GLN A 54 -7.38 -5.66 1.82
N LEU A 55 -7.23 -6.96 1.65
CA LEU A 55 -7.89 -7.97 2.49
C LEU A 55 -7.44 -7.86 3.95
N LYS A 56 -6.15 -7.56 4.19
CA LYS A 56 -5.60 -7.35 5.53
C LYS A 56 -6.22 -6.12 6.19
N LEU A 57 -6.37 -5.02 5.44
CA LEU A 57 -6.98 -3.79 5.92
C LEU A 57 -8.47 -3.96 6.22
N GLU A 58 -9.21 -4.68 5.38
CA GLU A 58 -10.61 -5.02 5.63
C GLU A 58 -10.78 -5.91 6.87
N LYS A 59 -9.91 -6.91 7.03
CA LYS A 59 -9.88 -7.76 8.22
C LYS A 59 -9.65 -6.94 9.49
N GLU A 60 -8.70 -6.01 9.46
CA GLU A 60 -8.40 -5.13 10.60
C GLU A 60 -9.60 -4.25 10.97
N LYS A 61 -10.24 -3.62 9.98
CA LYS A 61 -11.47 -2.85 10.19
C LYS A 61 -12.60 -3.69 10.79
N ALA A 62 -12.78 -4.92 10.31
CA ALA A 62 -13.80 -5.82 10.81
C ALA A 62 -13.52 -6.25 12.28
N LEU A 63 -12.25 -6.49 12.62
CA LEU A 63 -11.84 -6.78 13.99
C LEU A 63 -12.03 -5.58 14.93
N ASP A 64 -11.67 -4.39 14.48
CA ASP A 64 -11.90 -3.16 15.25
C ASP A 64 -13.39 -2.91 15.46
N LEU A 65 -14.21 -3.11 14.42
CA LEU A 65 -15.65 -3.03 14.53
C LEU A 65 -16.17 -4.05 15.54
N GLN A 66 -15.75 -5.31 15.44
CA GLN A 66 -16.14 -6.36 16.39
C GLN A 66 -15.77 -5.98 17.83
N LYS A 67 -14.55 -5.47 18.04
CA LYS A 67 -14.08 -5.02 19.36
C LYS A 67 -14.93 -3.85 19.88
N SER A 68 -15.26 -2.90 19.01
CA SER A 68 -16.11 -1.76 19.37
C SER A 68 -17.55 -2.18 19.72
N LEU A 69 -18.10 -3.17 19.01
CA LEU A 69 -19.43 -3.71 19.28
C LEU A 69 -19.43 -4.52 20.57
N LEU A 70 -18.39 -5.33 20.80
CA LEU A 70 -18.22 -6.07 22.04
C LEU A 70 -18.05 -5.14 23.24
N MET A 71 -17.31 -4.05 23.08
CA MET A 71 -17.21 -3.00 24.09
C MET A 71 -18.58 -2.36 24.35
N GLN A 72 -19.34 -2.02 23.31
CA GLN A 72 -20.71 -1.51 23.47
C GLN A 72 -21.61 -2.49 24.22
N ILE A 73 -21.57 -3.78 23.89
CA ILE A 73 -22.37 -4.82 24.56
C ILE A 73 -21.97 -4.93 26.04
N ASN A 74 -20.67 -4.99 26.34
CA ASN A 74 -20.17 -5.05 27.72
C ASN A 74 -20.52 -3.78 28.51
N SER A 75 -20.59 -2.62 27.85
CA SER A 75 -20.98 -1.37 28.47
C SER A 75 -22.50 -1.16 28.53
N GLN A 76 -23.33 -1.94 27.84
CA GLN A 76 -24.81 -1.86 27.98
C GLN A 76 -25.30 -2.28 29.38
N SER A 77 -24.47 -2.94 30.18
CA SER A 77 -24.73 -3.21 31.60
C SER A 77 -24.44 -2.01 32.52
N ASP A 78 -23.83 -0.94 31.98
CA ASP A 78 -23.46 0.27 32.71
C ASP A 78 -24.45 1.42 32.38
N PRO A 79 -25.19 1.94 33.38
CA PRO A 79 -26.14 3.05 33.17
C PRO A 79 -25.50 4.30 32.55
N ALA A 80 -24.22 4.59 32.82
CA ALA A 80 -23.53 5.75 32.25
C ALA A 80 -23.29 5.63 30.73
N TRP A 81 -23.15 4.40 30.23
CA TRP A 81 -22.97 4.15 28.79
C TRP A 81 -24.28 4.29 28.01
N ILE A 82 -25.40 3.92 28.62
CA ILE A 82 -26.74 4.12 28.07
C ILE A 82 -26.99 5.62 27.85
N GLU A 83 -26.69 6.46 28.85
CA GLU A 83 -26.85 7.91 28.76
C GLU A 83 -25.96 8.54 27.67
N LEU A 84 -24.70 8.09 27.55
CA LEU A 84 -23.78 8.54 26.50
C LEU A 84 -24.26 8.13 25.10
N THR A 85 -24.74 6.90 24.96
CA THR A 85 -25.25 6.37 23.68
C THR A 85 -26.55 7.09 23.28
N LEU A 86 -27.47 7.32 24.23
CA LEU A 86 -28.69 8.10 24.01
C LEU A 86 -28.34 9.51 23.52
N ARG A 87 -27.42 10.20 24.21
CA ARG A 87 -27.02 11.57 23.86
C ARG A 87 -26.36 11.64 22.49
N LYS A 88 -25.60 10.61 22.10
CA LYS A 88 -24.87 10.56 20.82
C LYS A 88 -25.75 10.14 19.63
N VAL A 89 -26.67 9.19 19.83
CA VAL A 89 -27.51 8.62 18.76
C VAL A 89 -28.82 9.39 18.58
N LEU A 90 -29.49 9.73 19.68
CA LEU A 90 -30.79 10.39 19.64
C LEU A 90 -30.69 11.91 19.80
N GLY A 91 -29.51 12.44 20.15
CA GLY A 91 -29.29 13.89 20.33
C GLY A 91 -30.06 14.51 21.51
N VAL A 92 -30.67 13.68 22.34
CA VAL A 92 -31.53 14.10 23.46
C VAL A 92 -30.67 14.32 24.71
N VAL A 93 -30.96 15.42 25.39
CA VAL A 93 -30.36 15.75 26.69
C VAL A 93 -31.20 15.08 27.77
N PRO A 94 -30.58 14.40 28.76
CA PRO A 94 -31.34 13.77 29.85
C PRO A 94 -32.13 14.80 30.64
N GLU A 95 -33.28 14.38 31.19
CA GLU A 95 -34.18 15.25 31.96
C GLU A 95 -33.43 15.90 33.12
N GLY A 96 -33.45 17.24 33.18
CA GLY A 96 -32.79 18.03 34.22
C GLY A 96 -31.44 18.67 33.85
N GLN A 97 -30.89 18.41 32.64
CA GLN A 97 -29.67 19.09 32.17
C GLN A 97 -30.00 20.09 31.04
N THR A 98 -29.48 21.30 31.09
CA THR A 98 -29.69 22.33 30.06
C THR A 98 -28.48 22.42 29.13
N LYS A 99 -28.69 22.28 27.81
CA LYS A 99 -27.64 22.45 26.81
C LYS A 99 -27.28 23.93 26.68
N VAL A 100 -26.17 24.36 27.27
CA VAL A 100 -25.69 25.74 27.16
C VAL A 100 -24.90 25.90 25.86
N PHE A 101 -25.42 26.68 24.92
CA PHE A 101 -24.70 27.14 23.75
C PHE A 101 -24.08 28.51 24.03
N PHE A 102 -22.76 28.58 24.11
CA PHE A 102 -22.05 29.86 24.14
C PHE A 102 -21.94 30.40 22.71
N THR A 103 -22.93 31.19 22.28
CA THR A 103 -22.78 32.04 21.09
C THR A 103 -22.02 33.27 21.52
N GLY A 104 -20.78 33.41 21.04
CA GLY A 104 -19.93 34.56 21.34
C GLY A 104 -20.54 35.84 20.79
N SER A 105 -21.19 36.64 21.63
CA SER A 105 -21.29 38.07 21.42
C SER A 105 -19.95 38.68 21.80
N ILE A 106 -18.98 38.64 20.89
CA ILE A 106 -17.86 39.58 20.93
C ILE A 106 -18.49 40.93 20.60
N THR A 107 -18.90 41.64 21.65
CA THR A 107 -19.45 42.98 21.55
C THR A 107 -18.33 43.90 21.10
N SER A 108 -18.31 44.23 19.81
CA SER A 108 -17.78 45.48 19.32
C SER A 108 -18.52 46.62 20.03
N LYS A 109 -17.88 47.20 21.04
CA LYS A 109 -18.14 48.57 21.46
C LYS A 109 -16.86 49.36 21.24
N GLU A 110 -16.82 50.06 20.11
CA GLU A 110 -16.16 51.35 20.03
C GLU A 110 -16.79 52.27 21.09
N LEU A 111 -15.96 52.76 22.01
CA LEU A 111 -15.89 54.13 22.53
C LEU A 111 -14.86 54.20 23.67
#